data_AF-A0A1S3MQJ6-F1
#
_entry.id   AF-A0A1S3MQJ6-F1
#
_cell.length_a   1.000
_cell.length_b   1.000
_cell.length_c   1.000
_cell.angle_alpha   90.00
_cell.angle_beta   90.00
_cell.angle_gamma   90.00
#
_symmetry.space_group_name_H-M   'P 1'
#
loop_
_entity.id
_entity.type
_entity.pdbx_description
1 polymer ?
#
loop_
_entity_poly.entity_id
_entity_poly.type
_entity_poly.pdbx_seq_one_letter_code
_entity_poly.pdbx_strand_id
1 'polypeptide(L)' 'MNAMAWIMEVWMSSHHDGSRRRYCANEPGNMSFVKETVDKLLKGYDIRLRPDFGGAPVSVGMSLDVANIDMVSEVNM' A
#
# COMPACT_ATOMS: atom_id res chain seq x y z
N MET A 1 -26.25 -39.31 25.79
CA MET A 1 -25.82 -37.91 25.52
C MET A 1 -26.23 -37.60 24.09
N ASN A 2 -27.17 -36.68 23.93
CA ASN A 2 -28.05 -36.58 22.76
C ASN A 2 -27.30 -35.96 21.56
N ALA A 3 -27.41 -36.56 20.37
CA ALA A 3 -26.69 -36.17 19.15
C ALA A 3 -26.88 -34.68 18.75
N MET A 4 -27.98 -34.07 19.21
CA MET A 4 -28.27 -32.65 19.01
C MET A 4 -27.29 -31.72 19.75
N ALA A 5 -26.74 -32.14 20.90
CA ALA A 5 -25.76 -31.34 21.64
C ALA A 5 -24.42 -31.25 20.89
N TRP A 6 -24.02 -32.33 20.24
CA TRP A 6 -22.78 -32.39 19.47
C TRP A 6 -22.84 -31.55 18.19
N ILE A 7 -23.99 -31.54 17.51
CA ILE A 7 -24.21 -30.73 16.31
C ILE A 7 -24.25 -29.23 16.67
N MET A 8 -24.82 -28.85 17.82
CA MET A 8 -24.77 -27.47 18.30
C MET A 8 -23.36 -27.01 18.68
N GLU A 9 -22.55 -27.86 19.33
CA GLU A 9 -21.13 -27.55 19.62
C GLU A 9 -20.33 -27.29 18.34
N VAL A 10 -20.46 -28.17 17.34
CA VAL A 10 -19.76 -28.04 16.06
C VAL A 10 -20.20 -26.77 15.32
N TRP A 11 -21.49 -26.42 15.37
CA TRP A 11 -22.00 -25.21 14.71
C TRP A 11 -21.63 -23.91 15.45
N MET A 12 -21.53 -23.94 16.78
CA MET A 12 -21.06 -22.80 17.59
C MET A 12 -19.55 -22.57 17.43
N SER A 13 -18.76 -23.63 17.24
CA SER A 13 -17.33 -23.49 16.92
C SER A 13 -17.06 -22.88 15.54
N SER A 14 -18.01 -22.92 14.60
CA SER A 14 -17.85 -22.35 13.25
C SER A 14 -18.23 -20.86 13.12
N HIS A 15 -18.80 -20.22 14.15
CA HIS A 15 -19.25 -18.81 14.07
C HIS A 15 -18.29 -17.78 14.66
N HIS A 16 -17.03 -18.15 14.90
CA HIS A 16 -16.01 -17.23 15.42
C HIS A 16 -14.69 -17.35 14.66
N ASP A 17 -14.68 -17.05 13.36
CA ASP A 17 -13.45 -16.53 12.75
C ASP A 17 -13.74 -15.61 11.56
N GLY A 18 -14.20 -14.41 11.89
CA GLY A 18 -14.13 -13.25 11.02
C GLY A 18 -12.83 -12.47 11.22
N SER A 19 -11.65 -13.12 11.23
CA SER A 19 -10.37 -12.40 11.25
C SER A 19 -10.05 -11.86 9.86
N ARG A 20 -10.70 -10.74 9.52
CA ARG A 20 -10.27 -9.83 8.46
C ARG A 20 -8.91 -9.27 8.90
N ARG A 21 -7.82 -9.92 8.48
CA ARG A 21 -6.44 -9.47 8.72
C ARG A 21 -6.26 -8.09 8.10
N ARG A 22 -6.54 -7.06 8.90
CA ARG A 22 -5.98 -5.73 8.68
C ARG A 22 -4.49 -5.90 8.91
N TYR A 23 -3.69 -5.78 7.85
CA TYR A 23 -2.27 -5.51 7.99
C TYR A 23 -2.15 -4.12 8.60
N CYS A 24 -2.31 -4.03 9.92
CA CYS A 24 -2.10 -2.79 10.66
C CYS A 24 -0.59 -2.58 10.70
N ALA A 25 -0.09 -1.56 10.00
CA ALA A 25 1.32 -1.18 9.97
C ALA A 25 1.94 -0.79 11.34
N ASN A 26 1.19 -0.95 12.43
CA ASN A 26 1.52 -0.45 13.77
C ASN A 26 1.85 -1.55 14.80
N GLU A 27 1.97 -2.82 14.38
CA GLU A 27 2.58 -3.84 15.24
C GLU A 27 4.11 -3.66 15.27
N PRO A 28 4.77 -3.74 16.45
CA PRO A 28 6.20 -3.46 16.58
C PRO A 28 7.09 -4.39 15.75
N GLY A 29 6.64 -5.63 15.49
CA GLY A 29 7.31 -6.57 14.57
C GLY A 29 7.12 -6.22 13.08
N ASN A 30 6.14 -5.40 12.74
CA ASN A 30 5.87 -5.00 11.36
C ASN A 30 6.79 -3.86 10.91
N MET A 31 7.23 -3.00 11.84
CA MET A 31 8.10 -1.87 11.54
C MET A 31 9.54 -2.30 11.20
N SER A 32 10.06 -3.35 11.84
CA SER A 32 11.37 -3.91 11.48
C SER A 32 11.38 -4.44 10.05
N PHE A 33 10.30 -5.11 9.63
CA PHE A 33 10.14 -5.62 8.28
C PHE A 33 10.01 -4.49 7.24
N VAL A 34 9.23 -3.45 7.54
CA VAL A 34 9.13 -2.26 6.68
C VAL A 34 10.48 -1.57 6.54
N LYS A 35 11.21 -1.39 7.64
CA LYS A 35 12.56 -0.80 7.63
C LYS A 35 13.52 -1.61 6.77
N GLU A 36 13.60 -2.92 7.00
CA GLU A 36 14.47 -3.81 6.22
C GLU A 36 14.13 -3.77 4.72
N THR A 37 12.85 -3.68 4.38
CA THR A 37 12.39 -3.60 3.00
C THR A 37 12.81 -2.28 2.34
N VAL A 38 12.62 -1.15 3.02
CA VAL A 38 13.03 0.16 2.51
C VAL A 38 14.56 0.24 2.37
N ASP A 39 15.30 -0.26 3.35
CA ASP A 39 16.77 -0.30 3.31
C ASP A 39 17.28 -1.10 2.10
N LYS A 40 16.61 -2.21 1.75
CA LYS A 40 16.93 -2.99 0.54
C LYS A 40 16.63 -2.25 -0.75
N LEU A 41 15.54 -1.47 -0.82
CA LEU A 41 15.18 -0.69 -2.02
C LEU A 41 16.19 0.43 -2.30
N LEU A 42 16.73 1.05 -1.24
CA LEU A 42 17.69 2.15 -1.38
C LEU A 42 19.13 1.67 -1.58
N LYS A 43 19.47 0.46 -1.13
CA LYS A 43 20.81 -0.10 -1.27
C LYS A 43 21.16 -0.33 -2.75
N GLY A 44 22.11 0.45 -3.26
CA GLY A 44 22.60 0.32 -4.64
C GLY A 44 21.73 1.00 -5.69
N TYR A 45 20.74 1.80 -5.29
CA TYR A 45 19.95 2.62 -6.20
C TYR A 45 20.78 3.79 -6.75
N ASP A 46 21.02 3.84 -8.06
CA ASP A 46 21.68 4.99 -8.71
C ASP A 46 20.62 5.98 -9.22
N ILE A 47 20.49 7.09 -8.52
CA ILE A 47 19.52 8.16 -8.81
C ILE A 47 19.70 8.81 -10.20
N ARG A 48 20.86 8.62 -10.84
CA ARG A 48 21.18 9.26 -12.12
C ARG A 48 20.70 8.44 -13.32
N LEU A 49 20.39 7.17 -13.10
CA LEU A 49 19.89 6.30 -14.15
C LEU A 49 18.37 6.34 -14.14
N ARG A 50 17.77 6.66 -15.29
CA ARG A 50 16.33 6.45 -15.48
C ARG A 50 16.03 4.94 -15.42
N PRO A 51 14.80 4.55 -15.04
CA PRO A 51 14.34 3.18 -15.23
C PRO A 51 14.52 2.74 -16.69
N ASP A 52 14.86 1.47 -16.91
CA ASP A 52 15.12 0.90 -18.24
C ASP A 52 16.16 1.70 -19.05
N PHE A 53 17.29 2.03 -18.42
CA PHE A 53 18.40 2.75 -19.07
C PHE A 53 18.93 1.98 -20.29
N GLY A 54 18.91 2.62 -21.47
CA GLY A 54 19.27 1.99 -22.75
C GLY A 54 18.15 1.19 -23.42
N GLY A 55 17.00 1.02 -22.77
CA GLY A 55 15.81 0.37 -23.31
C GLY A 55 14.75 1.36 -23.80
N ALA A 56 13.48 0.93 -23.72
CA ALA A 56 12.33 1.72 -24.13
C ALA A 56 12.18 3.03 -23.31
N PRO A 57 11.45 4.02 -23.84
CA PRO A 57 11.11 5.21 -23.07
C PRO A 57 10.21 4.88 -21.87
N VAL A 58 10.43 5.58 -20.74
CA VAL A 58 9.57 5.49 -19.56
C VAL A 58 8.41 6.47 -19.72
N SER A 59 7.18 5.96 -19.66
CA SER A 59 5.98 6.81 -19.66
C SER A 59 5.79 7.47 -18.30
N VAL A 60 5.64 8.80 -18.30
CA VAL A 60 5.34 9.59 -17.09
C VAL A 60 3.89 10.06 -17.18
N GLY A 61 3.06 9.60 -16.24
CA GLY A 61 1.70 10.11 -16.07
C GLY A 61 1.74 11.41 -15.27
N MET A 62 1.23 12.50 -15.85
CA MET A 62 1.12 13.78 -15.18
C MET A 62 -0.30 13.99 -14.67
N SER A 63 -0.44 14.46 -13.43
CA SER A 63 -1.73 14.87 -12.84
C SER A 63 -1.55 16.25 -12.23
N LEU A 64 -2.43 17.18 -12.62
CA LEU A 64 -2.42 18.57 -12.16
C LEU A 64 -3.71 18.84 -11.39
N ASP A 65 -3.57 19.26 -10.14
CA ASP A 65 -4.68 19.73 -9.32
C ASP A 65 -4.49 21.23 -9.09
N VAL A 66 -5.44 22.03 -9.59
CA VAL A 66 -5.35 23.49 -9.55
C VAL A 66 -6.18 23.99 -8.38
N ALA A 67 -5.51 24.51 -7.36
CA ALA A 67 -6.18 25.05 -6.17
C ALA A 67 -6.88 26.39 -6.45
N ASN A 68 -6.19 27.34 -7.09
CA ASN A 68 -6.74 28.62 -7.50
C ASN A 68 -5.95 29.21 -8.67
N ILE A 69 -6.56 30.12 -9.42
CA ILE A 69 -5.87 30.98 -10.39
C ILE A 69 -5.85 32.39 -9.80
N ASP A 70 -4.65 32.91 -9.52
CA ASP A 70 -4.52 34.16 -8.78
C ASP A 70 -4.91 35.39 -9.61
N MET A 71 -4.21 35.67 -10.71
CA MET A 71 -4.48 36.79 -11.60
C MET A 71 -4.13 36.42 -13.04
N VAL A 72 -4.93 36.90 -13.99
CA VAL A 72 -4.67 36.77 -15.43
C VAL A 72 -4.29 38.15 -15.96
N SER A 73 -3.10 38.28 -16.56
CA SER A 73 -2.62 39.55 -17.12
C SER A 73 -2.85 39.61 -18.62
N GLU A 74 -3.42 40.72 -19.09
CA GLU A 74 -3.62 41.00 -20.51
C GLU A 74 -2.38 41.66 -21.15
N VAL A 75 -1.49 42.23 -20.34
CA VAL A 75 -0.30 42.99 -20.80
C VAL A 75 0.98 42.16 -20.71
N ASN A 76 1.04 41.19 -19.80
CA ASN A 76 2.20 40.32 -19.58
C ASN A 76 1.91 38.91 -20.12
N MET A 77 2.09 38.75 -21.42
CA MET A 77 2.13 37.46 -22.12
C MET A 77 3.56 37.09 -22.51
#